data_AF-A0A0N9NLT6-F1
#
_entry.id   AF-A0A0N9NLT6-F1
#
_cell.length_a   1.000
_cell.length_b   1.000
_cell.length_c   1.000
_cell.angle_alpha   90.00
_cell.angle_beta   90.00
_cell.angle_gamma   90.00
#
_symmetry.space_group_name_H-M   'P 1'
#
loop_
_entity.id
_entity.type
_entity.pdbx_description
1 polymer ?
#
loop_
_entity_poly.entity_id
_entity_poly.type
_entity_poly.pdbx_seq_one_letter_code
_entity_poly.pdbx_strand_id
1 'polypeptide(L)'
;MWKYLKCKIANNPKVKSMSPSQRKSIGGKIIICSTVLLLIPLIGMFMSYNNAVVHIVFQLIWGISMIIGGVIAFESEPETSTGAK
;
A
#
# COMPACT_ATOMS: atom_id res chain seq x y z
N MET A 1 5.29 -5.42 16.13
CA MET A 1 5.19 -5.86 14.71
C MET A 1 5.46 -4.74 13.72
N TRP A 2 4.85 -3.56 13.89
CA TRP A 2 5.01 -2.41 12.98
C TRP A 2 6.48 -1.98 12.75
N LYS A 3 7.30 -1.86 13.80
CA LYS A 3 8.76 -1.57 13.69
C LYS A 3 9.54 -2.60 12.85
N TYR A 4 9.12 -3.88 12.86
CA TYR A 4 9.81 -4.94 12.14
C TYR A 4 9.53 -4.87 10.63
N LEU A 5 8.27 -4.62 10.25
CA LEU A 5 7.86 -4.36 8.87
C LEU A 5 8.58 -3.13 8.31
N LYS A 6 8.69 -2.06 9.10
CA LYS A 6 9.45 -0.86 8.76
C LYS A 6 10.91 -1.17 8.46
N CYS A 7 11.62 -1.83 9.38
CA CYS A 7 13.02 -2.20 9.15
C CYS A 7 13.19 -3.06 7.90
N LYS A 8 12.25 -3.98 7.61
CA LYS A 8 12.33 -4.86 6.45
C LYS A 8 12.12 -4.11 5.12
N ILE A 9 11.22 -3.12 5.09
CA ILE A 9 10.96 -2.31 3.90
C ILE A 9 12.04 -1.25 3.70
N ALA A 10 12.49 -0.61 4.77
CA ALA A 10 13.56 0.40 4.73
C ALA A 10 14.95 -0.20 4.42
N ASN A 11 15.22 -1.44 4.84
CA ASN A 11 16.44 -2.16 4.47
C ASN A 11 16.41 -2.71 3.04
N ASN A 12 15.31 -2.54 2.30
CA ASN A 12 15.28 -2.92 0.90
C ASN A 12 16.15 -1.95 0.10
N PRO A 13 17.24 -2.40 -0.55
CA PRO A 13 18.20 -1.51 -1.22
C PRO A 13 17.54 -0.67 -2.32
N LYS A 14 16.47 -1.17 -2.95
CA LYS A 14 15.67 -0.41 -3.93
C LYS A 14 14.90 0.76 -3.31
N VAL A 15 14.38 0.60 -2.09
CA VAL A 15 13.64 1.68 -1.41
C VAL A 15 14.64 2.69 -0.83
N LYS A 16 15.77 2.21 -0.30
CA LYS A 16 16.81 3.03 0.30
C LYS A 16 17.43 4.03 -0.69
N SER A 17 17.61 3.66 -1.95
CA SER A 17 18.15 4.54 -2.99
C SER A 17 17.14 5.53 -3.59
N MET A 18 15.84 5.38 -3.30
CA MET A 18 14.79 6.24 -3.86
C MET A 18 14.63 7.55 -3.08
N SER A 19 14.41 8.64 -3.81
CA SER A 19 14.05 9.93 -3.21
C SER A 19 12.66 9.88 -2.57
N PRO A 20 12.35 10.78 -1.61
CA PRO A 20 11.03 10.84 -0.97
C PRO A 20 9.87 10.92 -1.97
N SER A 21 10.04 11.73 -3.04
CA SER A 21 9.04 11.87 -4.11
C SER A 21 8.84 10.59 -4.92
N GLN A 22 9.91 9.82 -5.17
CA GLN A 22 9.81 8.52 -5.84
C GLN A 22 9.11 7.48 -4.95
N ARG A 23 9.40 7.47 -3.64
CA ARG A 23 8.72 6.60 -2.68
C ARG A 23 7.22 6.92 -2.61
N LYS A 24 6.85 8.19 -2.50
CA LYS A 24 5.44 8.65 -2.53
C LYS A 24 4.72 8.25 -3.83
N SER A 25 5.39 8.38 -4.98
CA SER A 25 4.84 7.94 -6.27
C SER A 25 4.63 6.42 -6.33
N ILE A 26 5.59 5.62 -5.86
CA ILE A 26 5.50 4.16 -5.89
C ILE A 26 4.46 3.65 -4.90
N GLY A 27 4.46 4.13 -3.66
CA GLY A 27 3.45 3.76 -2.67
C GLY A 27 2.05 4.17 -3.11
N GLY A 28 1.89 5.37 -3.69
CA GLY A 28 0.63 5.82 -4.30
C GLY A 28 0.18 4.92 -5.47
N LYS A 29 1.10 4.51 -6.36
CA LYS A 29 0.79 3.57 -7.44
C LYS A 29 0.34 2.21 -6.91
N ILE A 30 0.97 1.69 -5.85
CA ILE A 30 0.57 0.44 -5.21
C ILE A 30 -0.86 0.55 -4.66
N ILE A 31 -1.17 1.66 -3.97
CA ILE A 31 -2.52 1.91 -3.45
C ILE A 31 -3.53 1.97 -4.59
N ILE A 32 -3.29 2.78 -5.62
CA ILE A 32 -4.21 2.95 -6.76
C ILE A 32 -4.41 1.62 -7.50
N CYS A 33 -3.34 0.92 -7.85
CA CYS A 33 -3.44 -0.39 -8.52
C CYS A 33 -4.22 -1.40 -7.68
N SER A 34 -3.99 -1.44 -6.37
CA SER A 34 -4.72 -2.35 -5.48
C SER A 34 -6.21 -2.01 -5.40
N THR A 35 -6.57 -0.73 -5.37
CA THR A 35 -7.96 -0.27 -5.34
C THR A 35 -8.67 -0.57 -6.67
N VAL A 36 -7.99 -0.43 -7.80
CA VAL A 36 -8.52 -0.84 -9.11
C VAL A 36 -8.74 -2.36 -9.16
N LEU A 37 -7.89 -3.14 -8.49
CA LEU A 37 -8.04 -4.60 -8.39
C LEU A 37 -9.38 -5.02 -7.73
N LEU A 38 -9.94 -4.20 -6.83
CA LEU A 38 -11.24 -4.45 -6.20
C LEU A 38 -12.42 -4.37 -7.18
N LEU A 39 -12.23 -3.84 -8.39
CA LEU A 39 -13.27 -3.87 -9.42
C LEU A 39 -13.53 -5.28 -9.93
N ILE A 40 -12.56 -6.19 -9.87
CA ILE A 40 -12.72 -7.58 -10.33
C ILE A 40 -13.82 -8.31 -9.55
N PRO A 41 -13.78 -8.38 -8.19
CA PRO A 41 -14.87 -8.96 -7.43
C PRO A 41 -16.19 -8.21 -7.61
N LEU A 42 -16.16 -6.88 -7.79
CA LEU A 42 -17.37 -6.08 -8.02
C LEU A 42 -18.06 -6.44 -9.35
N ILE A 43 -17.29 -6.60 -10.43
CA ILE A 43 -17.78 -7.06 -11.74
C ILE A 43 -18.27 -8.51 -11.63
N GLY A 44 -17.57 -9.35 -10.86
CA GLY A 44 -17.99 -10.72 -10.57
C GLY A 44 -19.39 -10.79 -9.95
N MET A 45 -19.69 -9.93 -8.97
CA MET A 45 -21.04 -9.82 -8.39
C MET A 45 -22.08 -9.38 -9.42
N PHE A 46 -21.74 -8.42 -10.29
CA PHE A 46 -22.65 -7.93 -11.33
C PHE A 46 -23.02 -9.04 -12.34
N MET A 47 -22.09 -9.96 -12.60
CA MET A 47 -22.28 -11.14 -13.45
C MET A 47 -22.95 -12.33 -12.71
N SER A 48 -23.49 -12.13 -11.50
CA SER A 48 -24.05 -13.19 -10.63
C SER A 48 -23.04 -14.29 -10.23
N TYR A 49 -21.74 -14.04 -10.37
CA TYR A 49 -20.69 -14.93 -9.89
C TYR A 49 -20.35 -14.60 -8.43
N ASN A 50 -21.21 -15.05 -7.51
CA ASN A 50 -21.08 -14.72 -6.08
C ASN A 50 -20.18 -15.74 -5.35
N ASN A 51 -18.87 -15.67 -5.59
CA ASN A 51 -17.89 -16.48 -4.87
C ASN A 51 -17.28 -15.69 -3.71
N ALA A 52 -17.79 -15.92 -2.50
CA ALA A 52 -17.32 -15.25 -1.28
C ALA A 52 -15.80 -15.40 -1.05
N VAL A 53 -15.20 -16.51 -1.47
CA VAL A 53 -13.75 -16.73 -1.36
C VAL A 53 -12.97 -15.71 -2.21
N VAL A 54 -13.43 -15.44 -3.42
CA VAL A 54 -12.81 -14.45 -4.31
C VAL A 54 -12.87 -13.06 -3.67
N HIS A 55 -14.02 -12.67 -3.10
CA HIS A 55 -14.15 -11.40 -2.38
C HIS A 55 -13.18 -11.29 -1.21
N ILE A 56 -13.08 -12.32 -0.38
CA ILE A 56 -12.19 -12.33 0.79
C ILE A 56 -10.73 -12.23 0.36
N VAL A 57 -10.31 -12.99 -0.65
CA VAL A 57 -8.93 -12.97 -1.16
C VAL A 57 -8.55 -11.59 -1.69
N PHE A 58 -9.41 -10.97 -2.48
CA PHE A 58 -9.16 -9.62 -3.02
C PHE A 58 -9.13 -8.55 -1.92
N GLN A 59 -10.00 -8.64 -0.91
CA GLN A 59 -9.97 -7.76 0.26
C GLN A 59 -8.67 -7.90 1.06
N LEU A 60 -8.17 -9.13 1.24
CA LEU A 60 -6.88 -9.37 1.90
C LEU A 60 -5.71 -8.79 1.10
N ILE A 61 -5.68 -9.03 -0.22
CA ILE A 61 -4.65 -8.47 -1.11
C ILE A 61 -4.68 -6.93 -1.05
N TRP A 62 -5.86 -6.34 -1.09
CA TRP A 62 -6.02 -4.89 -0.98
C TRP A 62 -5.53 -4.35 0.37
N GLY A 63 -5.95 -4.96 1.49
CA GLY A 63 -5.52 -4.56 2.83
C GLY A 63 -4.00 -4.63 3.02
N ILE A 64 -3.36 -5.69 2.54
CA ILE A 64 -1.88 -5.82 2.58
C ILE A 64 -1.23 -4.74 1.70
N SER A 65 -1.78 -4.50 0.51
CA SER A 65 -1.28 -3.48 -0.42
C SER A 65 -1.39 -2.06 0.15
N MET A 66 -2.48 -1.76 0.87
CA MET A 66 -2.67 -0.49 1.58
C MET A 66 -1.62 -0.28 2.68
N ILE A 67 -1.32 -1.32 3.46
CA ILE A 67 -0.29 -1.24 4.51
C ILE A 67 1.09 -1.02 3.89
N ILE A 68 1.46 -1.78 2.86
CA ILE A 68 2.76 -1.66 2.19
C ILE A 68 2.89 -0.32 1.47
N GLY A 69 1.89 0.04 0.66
CA GLY A 69 1.86 1.30 -0.07
C GLY A 69 1.85 2.51 0.87
N GLY A 70 1.13 2.42 1.99
CA GLY A 70 1.09 3.46 3.02
C GLY A 70 2.43 3.66 3.72
N VAL A 71 3.09 2.56 4.13
CA VAL A 71 4.45 2.61 4.71
C VAL A 71 5.44 3.23 3.72
N ILE A 72 5.32 2.91 2.42
CA ILE A 72 6.21 3.48 1.40
C ILE A 72 5.89 4.96 1.11
N ALA A 73 4.61 5.34 1.09
CA ALA A 73 4.19 6.69 0.67
C ALA A 73 4.17 7.75 1.76
N PHE A 74 3.82 7.37 3.00
CA PHE A 74 3.66 8.32 4.12
C PHE A 74 4.86 8.36 5.04
N GLU A 75 5.67 7.30 5.08
CA GLU A 75 6.90 7.30 5.89
C GLU A 75 8.09 7.98 5.18
N SER A 76 7.87 8.54 3.98
CA SER A 76 8.79 9.44 3.28
C SER A 76 8.70 10.90 3.72
N GLU A 77 7.74 11.26 4.59
CA GLU A 77 7.74 12.55 5.26
C GLU A 77 8.53 12.39 6.56
N PRO A 78 9.73 13.00 6.71
CA PRO A 78 10.33 13.10 8.02
C PRO A 78 9.34 13.84 8.91
N GLU A 79 9.18 13.40 10.16
CA GLU A 79 8.52 14.20 11.17
C GLU A 79 9.28 15.53 11.30
N THR A 80 8.88 16.54 10.53
CA THR A 80 9.18 17.94 10.81
C THR A 80 8.32 18.31 12.02
N SER A 81 8.69 17.73 13.16
CA SER A 81 8.33 18.22 14.47
C SER A 81 8.83 19.65 14.56
N THR A 82 7.89 20.56 14.36
CA THR A 82 7.63 21.70 15.24
C THR A 82 8.77 21.99 16.23
N GLY A 83 9.81 22.64 15.73
CA GLY A 83 10.96 23.10 16.50
C GLY A 83 11.46 24.43 15.96
N ALA A 84 10.55 25.41 15.87
CA ALA A 84 10.90 26.82 15.63
C ALA A 84 9.80 27.70 16.21
N LYS A 85 9.88 27.94 17.52
CA LYS A 85 9.46 29.18 18.14
C LYS A 85 10.67 29.76 18.86
#